data_AF-A0A9D8N7F6-F1
#
_entry.id   AF-A0A9D8N7F6-F1
#
_cell.length_a   1.000
_cell.length_b   1.000
_cell.length_c   1.000
_cell.angle_alpha   90.00
_cell.angle_beta   90.00
_cell.angle_gamma   90.00
#
_symmetry.space_group_name_H-M   'P 1'
#
loop_
_entity.id
_entity.type
_entity.pdbx_description
1 polymer ?
#
loop_
_entity_poly.entity_id
_entity_poly.type
_entity_poly.pdbx_seq_one_letter_code
_entity_poly.pdbx_strand_id
1 'polypeptide(L)'
;MDGEYFVSINEVAKRLDIPAHTLRYWEKQFPTAIRPTTGAGGRRYYRPETVERLETIKSLLYDRGMTIAGVKKILHNGEFNDEVNAVKSNTDTTMVFSPVTAAPDKKSLEAAINFLEQAKTFLE
;
A
#
# COMPACT_ATOMS: atom_id res chain seq x y z
N MET A 1 -19.18 -26.26 6.73
CA MET A 1 -19.01 -25.29 7.83
C MET A 1 -17.84 -24.42 7.43
N ASP A 2 -18.09 -23.37 6.66
CA ASP A 2 -17.04 -22.43 6.27
C ASP A 2 -16.81 -21.49 7.45
N GLY A 3 -15.98 -21.93 8.39
CA GLY A 3 -15.55 -21.10 9.51
C GLY A 3 -14.89 -19.86 8.93
N GLU A 4 -15.47 -18.68 9.20
CA GLU A 4 -14.88 -17.41 8.79
C GLU A 4 -13.47 -17.29 9.36
N TYR A 5 -12.45 -17.56 8.54
CA TYR A 5 -11.06 -17.42 8.94
C TYR A 5 -10.64 -15.95 8.87
N PHE A 6 -10.14 -15.43 9.99
CA PHE A 6 -9.68 -14.06 10.11
C PHE A 6 -8.15 -14.01 10.08
N VAL A 7 -7.59 -13.27 9.12
CA VAL A 7 -6.14 -13.16 8.91
C VAL A 7 -5.60 -11.92 9.61
N SER A 8 -4.53 -12.05 10.40
CA SER A 8 -3.94 -10.88 11.08
C SER A 8 -3.22 -9.93 10.12
N ILE A 9 -3.10 -8.64 10.48
CA ILE A 9 -2.37 -7.66 9.66
C ILE A 9 -0.92 -8.05 9.34
N ASN A 10 -0.24 -8.72 10.27
CA ASN A 10 1.14 -9.16 10.07
C ASN A 10 1.23 -10.32 9.07
N GLU A 11 0.22 -11.19 9.06
CA GLU A 11 0.16 -12.32 8.15
C GLU A 11 -0.21 -11.87 6.73
N VAL A 12 -1.18 -10.95 6.60
CA VAL A 12 -1.48 -10.31 5.32
C VAL A 12 -0.28 -9.54 4.77
N ALA A 13 0.43 -8.80 5.63
CA ALA A 13 1.65 -8.09 5.25
C ALA A 13 2.71 -9.04 4.65
N LYS A 14 2.93 -10.19 5.28
CA LYS A 14 3.84 -11.22 4.77
C LYS A 14 3.36 -11.84 3.46
N ARG A 15 2.06 -12.18 3.35
CA ARG A 15 1.46 -12.76 2.14
C ARG A 15 1.58 -11.83 0.94
N LEU A 16 1.37 -10.54 1.15
CA LEU A 16 1.41 -9.52 0.10
C LEU A 16 2.80 -8.94 -0.12
N ASP A 17 3.78 -9.33 0.69
CA ASP A 17 5.13 -8.74 0.69
C ASP A 17 5.09 -7.20 0.77
N ILE A 18 4.26 -6.66 1.65
CA ILE A 18 4.17 -5.22 1.92
C ILE A 18 4.26 -4.93 3.41
N PRO A 19 4.82 -3.78 3.83
CA PRO A 19 4.87 -3.43 5.23
C PRO A 19 3.48 -3.28 5.87
N ALA A 20 3.34 -3.70 7.13
CA ALA A 20 2.08 -3.58 7.87
C ALA A 20 1.59 -2.12 8.02
N HIS A 21 2.49 -1.14 8.00
CA HIS A 21 2.10 0.28 8.02
C HIS A 21 1.43 0.72 6.71
N THR A 22 1.80 0.12 5.57
CA THR A 22 1.14 0.36 4.27
C THR A 22 -0.29 -0.14 4.30
N LEU A 23 -0.54 -1.32 4.89
CA LEU A 23 -1.90 -1.81 5.12
C LEU A 23 -2.72 -0.87 6.00
N ARG A 24 -2.15 -0.36 7.11
CA ARG A 24 -2.81 0.65 7.96
C ARG A 24 -3.11 1.95 7.22
N TYR A 25 -2.23 2.36 6.32
CA TYR A 25 -2.46 3.53 5.47
C TYR A 25 -3.59 3.26 4.48
N TRP A 26 -3.62 2.09 3.83
CA TRP A 26 -4.67 1.69 2.92
C TRP A 26 -6.04 1.56 3.60
N GLU A 27 -6.11 1.09 4.85
CA GLU A 27 -7.35 1.13 5.65
C GLU A 27 -7.98 2.52 5.69
N LYS A 28 -7.15 3.56 5.86
CA LYS A 28 -7.62 4.96 5.88
C LYS A 28 -8.01 5.45 4.48
N GLN A 29 -7.32 4.98 3.44
CA GLN A 29 -7.60 5.41 2.07
C GLN A 29 -8.82 4.71 1.48
N PHE A 30 -9.07 3.44 1.80
CA PHE A 30 -10.15 2.66 1.21
C PHE A 30 -11.10 2.11 2.29
N PRO A 31 -11.75 2.96 3.10
CA PRO A 31 -12.56 2.51 4.25
C PRO A 31 -13.81 1.70 3.87
N THR A 32 -14.24 1.77 2.62
CA THR A 32 -15.34 0.95 2.07
C THR A 32 -14.87 -0.42 1.61
N ALA A 33 -13.68 -0.49 1.01
CA ALA A 33 -13.11 -1.73 0.50
C ALA A 33 -12.37 -2.54 1.57
N ILE A 34 -11.65 -1.88 2.47
CA ILE A 34 -10.81 -2.48 3.51
C ILE A 34 -11.39 -2.13 4.87
N ARG A 35 -11.95 -3.13 5.55
CA ARG A 35 -12.50 -2.97 6.90
C ARG A 35 -11.89 -4.02 7.84
N PRO A 36 -10.96 -3.63 8.72
CA PRO A 36 -10.46 -4.55 9.72
C PRO A 36 -11.55 -4.85 10.76
N THR A 37 -11.64 -6.11 11.15
CA THR A 37 -12.38 -6.53 12.34
C THR A 37 -11.45 -6.38 13.54
N THR A 38 -11.91 -5.67 14.56
CA THR A 38 -11.17 -5.50 15.81
C THR A 38 -11.36 -6.75 16.66
N GLY A 39 -10.30 -7.53 16.84
CA GLY A 39 -10.28 -8.66 17.77
C GLY A 39 -9.93 -8.23 19.19
N ALA A 40 -9.77 -9.22 20.07
CA ALA A 40 -9.37 -8.98 21.46
C ALA A 40 -8.07 -8.17 21.54
N GLY A 41 -8.04 -7.17 22.43
CA GLY A 41 -6.87 -6.31 22.63
C GLY A 41 -6.58 -5.31 21.48
N GLY A 42 -7.55 -5.02 20.62
CA GLY A 42 -7.40 -3.99 19.57
C GLY A 42 -6.58 -4.44 18.35
N ARG A 43 -6.37 -5.74 18.20
CA ARG A 43 -5.68 -6.32 17.03
C ARG A 43 -6.58 -6.29 15.80
N ARG A 44 -5.98 -6.02 14.65
CA ARG A 44 -6.67 -5.96 13.35
C ARG A 44 -6.62 -7.30 12.67
N TYR A 45 -7.79 -7.76 12.25
CA TYR A 45 -7.94 -8.94 11.42
C TYR A 45 -8.76 -8.63 10.18
N TYR A 46 -8.44 -9.30 9.09
CA TYR A 46 -9.14 -9.15 7.82
C TYR A 46 -9.90 -10.44 7.49
N ARG A 47 -11.09 -10.26 6.94
CA ARG A 47 -11.87 -11.35 6.35
C ARG A 47 -11.23 -11.79 5.03
N PRO A 48 -11.46 -13.02 4.55
CA PRO A 48 -10.90 -13.49 3.28
C PRO A 48 -11.23 -12.55 2.11
N GLU A 49 -12.48 -12.10 2.02
CA GLU A 49 -12.93 -11.11 1.02
C GLU A 49 -12.14 -9.79 1.07
N THR A 50 -11.78 -9.34 2.27
CA THR A 50 -10.97 -8.13 2.43
C THR A 50 -9.52 -8.35 1.98
N VAL A 51 -8.98 -9.56 2.18
CA VAL A 51 -7.65 -9.93 1.69
C VAL A 51 -7.62 -9.95 0.16
N GLU A 52 -8.65 -10.47 -0.49
CA GLU A 52 -8.77 -10.45 -1.97
C GLU A 52 -8.83 -9.01 -2.52
N ARG A 53 -9.54 -8.10 -1.82
CA ARG A 53 -9.54 -6.67 -2.17
C ARG A 53 -8.16 -6.03 -1.99
N LEU A 54 -7.42 -6.40 -0.94
CA LEU A 54 -6.06 -5.92 -0.72
C LEU A 54 -5.10 -6.39 -1.83
N GLU A 55 -5.23 -7.62 -2.31
CA GLU A 55 -4.48 -8.14 -3.45
C GLU A 55 -4.76 -7.34 -4.73
N THR A 56 -6.04 -7.07 -5.00
CA THR A 56 -6.46 -6.24 -6.14
C THR A 56 -5.88 -4.83 -6.06
N ILE A 57 -5.99 -4.17 -4.89
CA ILE A 57 -5.44 -2.83 -4.66
C ILE A 57 -3.93 -2.83 -4.86
N LYS A 58 -3.21 -3.85 -4.36
CA LYS A 58 -1.77 -3.99 -4.58
C LYS A 58 -1.46 -4.03 -6.07
N SER A 59 -2.15 -4.87 -6.84
CA SER A 59 -1.89 -4.98 -8.27
C SER A 59 -2.14 -3.69 -9.03
N LEU A 60 -3.21 -2.97 -8.68
CA LEU A 60 -3.50 -1.66 -9.28
C LEU A 60 -2.41 -0.63 -8.99
N LEU A 61 -1.92 -0.57 -7.75
CA LEU A 61 -0.95 0.44 -7.35
C LEU A 61 0.47 0.10 -7.83
N TYR A 62 0.90 -1.15 -7.68
CA TYR A 62 2.29 -1.56 -7.96
C TYR A 62 2.48 -2.08 -9.38
N ASP A 63 1.60 -2.96 -9.88
CA ASP A 63 1.78 -3.56 -11.20
C ASP A 63 1.32 -2.61 -12.31
N ARG A 64 0.25 -1.85 -12.07
CA ARG A 64 -0.33 -0.91 -13.05
C ARG A 64 0.09 0.55 -12.84
N GLY A 65 0.81 0.85 -11.76
CA GLY A 65 1.29 2.21 -11.46
C GLY A 65 0.17 3.23 -11.22
N MET A 66 -1.02 2.79 -10.79
CA MET A 66 -2.13 3.72 -10.53
C MET A 66 -1.90 4.53 -9.26
N THR A 67 -2.53 5.70 -9.20
CA THR A 67 -2.58 6.50 -7.97
C THR A 67 -3.70 6.03 -7.05
N ILE A 68 -3.59 6.32 -5.75
CA ILE A 68 -4.65 6.05 -4.76
C ILE A 68 -6.00 6.66 -5.20
N ALA A 69 -5.97 7.85 -5.81
CA ALA A 69 -7.17 8.51 -6.34
C ALA A 69 -7.79 7.73 -7.52
N GLY A 70 -6.96 7.24 -8.44
CA GLY A 70 -7.41 6.38 -9.55
C GLY A 70 -8.03 5.09 -9.04
N VAL A 71 -7.37 4.41 -8.10
CA VAL A 71 -7.89 3.19 -7.49
C VAL A 71 -9.20 3.43 -6.74
N LYS A 72 -9.33 4.55 -6.01
CA LYS A 72 -10.59 4.94 -5.34
C LYS A 72 -11.75 5.08 -6.32
N LYS A 73 -11.52 5.71 -7.47
CA LYS A 73 -12.55 5.87 -8.51
C LYS A 73 -13.01 4.51 -9.03
N ILE A 74 -12.06 3.62 -9.34
CA ILE A 74 -12.36 2.26 -9.84
C ILE A 74 -13.17 1.47 -8.81
N LEU A 75 -12.75 1.49 -7.54
CA LEU A 75 -13.45 0.77 -6.47
C LEU A 75 -14.84 1.32 -6.17
N HIS A 76 -15.09 2.60 -6.44
CA HIS A 76 -16.38 3.23 -6.23
C HIS A 76 -17.36 2.97 -7.39
N ASN A 77 -16.88 3.07 -8.63
CA ASN A 77 -17.73 2.97 -9.81
C ASN A 77 -17.95 1.52 -10.27
N GLY A 78 -17.10 0.57 -9.85
CA GLY A 78 -17.10 -0.78 -10.42
C GLY A 78 -16.69 -0.81 -11.90
N GLU A 79 -16.34 0.35 -12.46
CA GLU A 79 -15.97 0.54 -13.85
C GLU A 79 -14.48 0.28 -14.00
N PHE A 80 -14.20 -0.93 -14.47
CA PHE A 80 -12.91 -1.30 -15.03
C PHE A 80 -12.89 -1.13 -16.55
N ASN A 81 -13.64 -0.15 -17.08
CA ASN A 81 -13.82 0.01 -18.51
C ASN A 81 -13.12 1.29 -18.99
N ASP A 82 -11.99 1.07 -19.66
CA ASP A 82 -11.51 1.81 -20.84
C ASP A 82 -10.81 3.18 -20.71
N GLU A 83 -10.67 3.82 -19.55
CA GLU A 83 -9.94 5.11 -19.50
C GLU A 83 -8.40 4.99 -19.44
N VAL A 84 -7.87 3.80 -19.11
CA VAL A 84 -6.40 3.58 -19.02
C VAL A 84 -5.69 3.56 -20.38
N ASN A 85 -6.43 3.49 -21.49
CA ASN A 85 -5.87 3.65 -22.83
C ASN A 85 -5.79 5.12 -23.30
N ALA A 86 -6.48 6.06 -22.63
CA ALA A 86 -6.50 7.47 -23.02
C ALA A 86 -5.38 8.32 -22.36
N VAL A 87 -4.84 7.90 -21.21
CA VAL A 87 -3.75 8.60 -20.49
C VAL A 87 -2.36 8.24 -21.06
N LYS A 88 -2.27 7.93 -22.36
CA LYS A 88 -0.99 7.91 -23.11
C LYS A 88 -0.73 9.23 -23.85
N SER A 89 -1.72 10.11 -23.88
CA SER A 89 -1.69 11.35 -24.63
C SER A 89 -2.25 12.45 -23.76
N ASN A 90 -1.38 13.18 -23.07
CA ASN A 90 -1.44 14.62 -22.80
C ASN A 90 -0.71 14.94 -21.48
N THR A 91 0.25 15.85 -21.66
CA THR A 91 1.35 16.31 -20.82
C THR A 91 0.95 17.07 -19.56
N ASP A 92 1.95 17.26 -18.70
CA ASP A 92 2.07 18.33 -17.71
C ASP A 92 1.40 18.12 -16.35
N THR A 93 2.04 17.30 -15.51
CA THR A 93 2.30 17.65 -14.10
C THR A 93 3.52 16.84 -13.65
N THR A 94 4.69 17.46 -13.75
CA THR A 94 5.89 17.03 -13.03
C THR A 94 5.64 17.15 -11.52
N MET A 95 5.10 16.10 -10.91
CA MET A 95 5.48 15.72 -9.55
C MET A 95 6.27 14.43 -9.66
N VAL A 96 7.58 14.59 -9.67
CA VAL A 96 8.56 13.51 -9.55
C VAL A 96 8.33 12.76 -8.23
N PHE A 97 7.48 11.74 -8.28
CA PHE A 97 7.65 10.61 -7.38
C PHE A 97 8.39 9.55 -8.18
N SER A 98 9.72 9.61 -8.10
CA SER A 98 10.54 8.41 -8.31
C SER A 98 9.88 7.28 -7.52
N PRO A 99 9.68 6.08 -8.09
CA PRO A 99 9.26 4.94 -7.31
C PRO A 99 10.41 4.60 -6.35
N VAL A 100 10.40 5.17 -5.15
CA VAL A 100 11.09 4.57 -4.00
C VAL A 100 10.26 3.34 -3.63
N THR A 101 10.48 2.27 -4.39
CA THR A 101 10.12 0.92 -3.98
C THR A 101 11.22 -0.01 -4.48
N ALA A 102 12.39 0.15 -3.91
CA ALA A 102 13.10 -1.00 -3.40
C ALA A 102 13.03 -0.86 -1.88
N ALA A 103 12.67 -1.93 -1.16
CA ALA A 103 13.04 -1.99 0.25
C ALA A 103 14.53 -1.59 0.36
N PRO A 104 14.94 -0.72 1.30
CA PRO A 104 16.34 -0.34 1.37
C PRO A 104 17.14 -1.63 1.55
N ASP A 105 17.94 -1.97 0.56
CA ASP A 105 18.91 -3.03 0.71
C ASP A 105 19.82 -2.63 1.89
N LYS A 106 20.40 -3.61 2.58
CA LYS A 106 21.15 -3.37 3.83
C LYS A 106 22.17 -2.23 3.69
N LYS A 107 22.76 -2.08 2.49
CA LYS A 107 23.73 -1.03 2.15
C LYS A 107 23.11 0.37 2.14
N SER A 108 21.90 0.51 1.62
CA SER A 108 21.14 1.77 1.62
C SER A 108 20.70 2.18 3.03
N LEU A 109 20.43 1.21 3.91
CA LEU A 109 20.13 1.49 5.33
C LEU A 109 21.38 1.92 6.11
N GLU A 110 22.52 1.24 5.88
CA GLU A 110 23.81 1.60 6.48
C GLU A 110 24.28 2.99 6.04
N ALA A 111 24.08 3.34 4.78
CA ALA A 111 24.39 4.67 4.25
C ALA A 111 23.54 5.77 4.92
N ALA A 112 22.25 5.51 5.14
CA ALA A 112 21.37 6.45 5.83
C ALA A 112 21.75 6.64 7.30
N ILE A 113 22.17 5.57 7.99
CA ILE A 113 22.63 5.65 9.38
C ILE A 113 23.91 6.48 9.48
N ASN A 114 24.91 6.20 8.63
CA ASN A 114 26.17 6.97 8.62
C ASN A 114 25.95 8.45 8.29
N PHE A 115 25.01 8.74 7.40
CA PHE A 115 24.63 10.12 7.06
C PHE A 115 24.02 10.86 8.25
N LEU A 116 23.17 10.17 9.03
CA LEU A 116 22.57 10.73 10.24
C LEU A 116 23.59 10.91 11.37
N GLU A 117 24.57 10.04 11.49
CA GLU A 117 25.67 10.18 12.46
C GLU A 117 26.56 11.36 12.13
N GLN A 118 26.94 11.54 10.86
CA GLN A 118 27.70 12.71 10.42
C GLN A 118 26.91 14.00 10.64
N ALA A 119 25.61 14.01 10.35
CA ALA A 119 24.74 15.18 10.56
C ALA A 119 24.65 15.59 12.05
N LYS A 120 24.75 14.64 12.98
CA LYS A 120 24.81 14.94 14.42
C LYS A 120 26.12 15.60 14.82
N THR A 121 27.24 15.25 14.17
CA THR A 121 28.55 15.89 14.42
C THR A 121 28.59 17.37 14.01
N PHE A 122 27.69 17.80 13.13
CA PHE A 122 27.54 19.22 12.75
C PHE A 122 26.61 20.02 13.67
N LEU A 123 25.96 19.37 14.64
CA LEU A 123 25.03 19.98 15.59
C LEU A 123 25.60 20.07 17.02
N GLU A 124 26.86 19.71 17.21
CA GLU A 124 27.68 20.00 18.42
C GLU A 124 28.71 21.09 18.10
#